data_AF-A0A956CM04-F1
#
_entry.id   AF-A0A956CM04-F1
#
_cell.length_a   1.000
_cell.length_b   1.000
_cell.length_c   1.000
_cell.angle_alpha   90.00
_cell.angle_beta   90.00
_cell.angle_gamma   90.00
#
_symmetry.space_group_name_H-M   'P 1'
#
loop_
_entity.id
_entity.type
_entity.pdbx_description
1 polymer ?
#
loop_
_entity_poly.entity_id
_entity_poly.type
_entity_poly.pdbx_seq_one_letter_code
_entity_poly.pdbx_strand_id
1 'polypeptide(L)'
;FEDENGCPDPDNDQDGIVDADDKCPNDAEDADGFEDEDGCPDPDNDQDGIVDAEDACPTAPGQPSEKPEENGCPKSVRVDEASGQIKILQRVEFATSKDVILKQSNDVLVEVGATIAANKQIKRIRVEGHTDDRGNDAKNMDLSKRRARSVAKWLMDSGIAAERLEAYGCGENVPLESNTTNAGRQANRRVEFHIVDPAPKSGVRSTDGCEPIELQ
;
A
#
# COMPACT_ATOMS: atom_id res chain seq x y z
N PHE A 1 32.30 11.46 18.07
CA PHE A 1 31.16 11.93 18.87
C PHE A 1 31.57 11.70 20.31
N GLU A 2 31.64 12.76 21.14
CA GLU A 2 32.03 12.64 22.56
C GLU A 2 30.73 12.59 23.38
N ASP A 3 30.54 11.52 24.12
CA ASP A 3 29.49 11.32 25.12
C ASP A 3 29.99 11.73 26.53
N GLU A 4 29.07 11.69 27.50
CA GLU A 4 29.24 12.21 28.86
C GLU A 4 30.35 11.53 29.70
N ASN A 5 30.92 10.41 29.24
CA ASN A 5 31.95 9.63 29.94
C ASN A 5 33.32 9.56 29.20
N GLY A 6 33.40 10.01 27.95
CA GLY A 6 34.65 10.12 27.18
C GLY A 6 35.17 8.79 26.61
N CYS A 7 34.34 7.76 26.56
CA CYS A 7 34.65 6.47 25.95
C CYS A 7 33.61 6.20 24.85
N PRO A 8 34.01 5.93 23.59
CA PRO A 8 33.06 5.54 22.56
C PRO A 8 32.21 4.36 23.02
N ASP A 9 30.89 4.50 22.94
CA ASP A 9 29.97 3.40 23.19
C ASP A 9 30.30 2.19 22.28
N PRO A 10 30.21 0.96 22.79
CA PRO A 10 30.43 -0.25 21.99
C PRO A 10 29.41 -0.37 20.84
N ASP A 11 29.92 -0.85 19.71
CA ASP A 11 29.20 -1.18 18.48
C ASP A 11 29.97 -2.38 17.88
N ASN A 12 29.54 -3.59 18.21
CA ASN A 12 30.34 -4.81 18.00
C ASN A 12 30.37 -5.25 16.53
N ASP A 13 29.29 -5.07 15.79
CA ASP A 13 29.13 -5.44 14.38
C ASP A 13 29.32 -4.27 13.41
N GLN A 14 29.48 -3.05 13.93
CA GLN A 14 29.93 -1.86 13.22
C GLN A 14 28.93 -1.37 12.18
N ASP A 15 27.64 -1.52 12.45
CA ASP A 15 26.56 -1.02 11.60
C ASP A 15 26.20 0.46 11.88
N GLY A 16 26.72 1.02 12.98
CA GLY A 16 26.52 2.40 13.38
C GLY A 16 25.42 2.63 14.41
N ILE A 17 24.78 1.58 14.91
CA ILE A 17 23.90 1.57 16.08
C ILE A 17 24.69 1.05 17.27
N VAL A 18 24.59 1.71 18.42
CA VAL A 18 25.34 1.30 19.62
C VAL A 18 24.70 0.06 20.25
N ASP A 19 25.50 -0.85 20.81
CA ASP A 19 25.06 -2.11 21.45
C ASP A 19 23.89 -1.93 22.46
N ALA A 20 23.75 -0.74 23.05
CA ALA A 20 22.70 -0.41 24.02
C ALA A 20 21.33 -0.13 23.39
N ASP A 21 21.32 0.35 22.15
CA ASP A 21 20.13 0.68 21.36
C ASP A 21 19.84 -0.38 20.26
N ASP A 22 20.83 -1.23 19.96
CA ASP A 22 20.78 -2.31 19.00
C ASP A 22 20.10 -3.58 19.57
N LYS A 23 19.11 -4.12 18.84
CA LYS A 23 18.43 -5.37 19.20
C LYS A 23 19.23 -6.62 18.81
N CYS A 24 20.15 -6.51 17.87
CA CYS A 24 21.04 -7.55 17.38
C CYS A 24 22.53 -7.15 17.45
N PRO A 25 23.14 -6.96 18.65
CA PRO A 25 24.49 -6.41 18.84
C PRO A 25 25.68 -7.22 18.31
N ASN A 26 25.47 -8.20 17.44
CA ASN A 26 26.53 -8.99 16.80
C ASN A 26 26.20 -9.32 15.33
N ASP A 27 25.06 -8.89 14.82
CA ASP A 27 24.58 -9.17 13.47
C ASP A 27 24.24 -7.83 12.83
N ALA A 28 25.15 -7.31 12.00
CA ALA A 28 25.01 -5.98 11.41
C ALA A 28 23.71 -5.83 10.60
N GLU A 29 23.01 -4.72 10.84
CA GLU A 29 21.89 -4.21 10.05
C GLU A 29 22.18 -4.20 8.53
N ASP A 30 21.20 -4.57 7.71
CA ASP A 30 21.29 -4.55 6.25
C ASP A 30 20.52 -3.37 5.65
N ALA A 31 20.91 -2.15 6.03
CA ALA A 31 20.31 -0.87 5.67
C ALA A 31 19.81 -0.73 4.21
N ASP A 32 18.60 -1.22 3.95
CA ASP A 32 17.94 -1.24 2.65
C ASP A 32 16.67 -0.37 2.62
N GLY A 33 16.34 0.24 3.77
CA GLY A 33 15.17 1.10 3.96
C GLY A 33 13.99 0.39 4.61
N PHE A 34 14.16 -0.85 5.05
CA PHE A 34 13.19 -1.62 5.83
C PHE A 34 13.72 -1.83 7.25
N GLU A 35 12.96 -1.36 8.24
CA GLU A 35 13.25 -1.57 9.67
C GLU A 35 14.68 -1.21 10.20
N ASP A 36 15.51 -0.52 9.40
CA ASP A 36 16.88 -0.03 9.67
C ASP A 36 17.15 0.68 11.03
N GLU A 37 16.12 1.03 11.80
CA GLU A 37 16.26 1.76 13.08
C GLU A 37 16.51 0.83 14.28
N ASP A 38 16.45 -0.49 14.11
CA ASP A 38 16.51 -1.43 15.23
C ASP A 38 17.79 -2.27 15.35
N GLY A 39 18.68 -2.20 14.36
CA GLY A 39 20.00 -2.83 14.36
C GLY A 39 19.98 -4.32 14.03
N CYS A 40 18.85 -4.84 13.58
CA CYS A 40 18.74 -6.25 13.19
C CYS A 40 18.59 -6.38 11.67
N PRO A 41 19.38 -7.25 11.01
CA PRO A 41 19.20 -7.49 9.60
C PRO A 41 17.85 -8.16 9.29
N ASP A 42 17.21 -7.73 8.21
CA ASP A 42 15.91 -8.18 7.73
C ASP A 42 16.05 -8.91 6.37
N PRO A 43 16.46 -10.20 6.36
CA PRO A 43 16.75 -10.91 5.11
C PRO A 43 15.51 -11.31 4.29
N ASP A 44 14.28 -11.06 4.79
CA ASP A 44 12.97 -11.38 4.19
C ASP A 44 11.96 -10.31 4.65
N ASN A 45 12.01 -9.16 3.99
CA ASN A 45 11.32 -7.93 4.37
C ASN A 45 9.80 -8.06 4.37
N ASP A 46 9.23 -8.88 3.50
CA ASP A 46 7.78 -9.09 3.42
C ASP A 46 7.27 -10.37 4.07
N GLN A 47 8.18 -11.19 4.58
CA GLN A 47 7.94 -12.39 5.37
C GLN A 47 7.18 -13.47 4.59
N ASP A 48 7.40 -13.55 3.26
CA ASP A 48 6.79 -14.56 2.41
C ASP A 48 7.58 -15.89 2.37
N GLY A 49 8.79 -15.90 2.95
CA GLY A 49 9.69 -17.04 3.03
C GLY A 49 10.73 -17.10 1.92
N ILE A 50 10.83 -16.06 1.08
CA ILE A 50 11.86 -15.88 0.06
C ILE A 50 12.76 -14.73 0.50
N VAL A 51 14.07 -14.97 0.51
CA VAL A 51 15.00 -13.92 0.91
C VAL A 51 15.04 -12.79 -0.11
N ASP A 52 15.24 -11.56 0.35
CA ASP A 52 15.26 -10.34 -0.47
C ASP A 52 16.17 -10.43 -1.70
N ALA A 53 17.30 -11.12 -1.58
CA ALA A 53 18.24 -11.33 -2.69
C ALA A 53 17.69 -12.22 -3.82
N GLU A 54 16.67 -13.05 -3.53
CA GLU A 54 15.99 -13.95 -4.46
C GLU A 54 14.54 -13.50 -4.77
N ASP A 55 14.06 -12.44 -4.12
CA ASP A 55 12.72 -11.90 -4.27
C ASP A 55 12.66 -10.78 -5.32
N ALA A 56 11.71 -10.87 -6.26
CA ALA A 56 11.49 -9.81 -7.25
C ALA A 56 10.61 -8.66 -6.74
N CYS A 57 9.93 -8.86 -5.62
CA CYS A 57 9.09 -7.92 -4.91
C CYS A 57 9.36 -7.97 -3.39
N PRO A 58 10.56 -7.61 -2.89
CA PRO A 58 10.96 -7.81 -1.48
C PRO A 58 10.05 -7.16 -0.43
N THR A 59 9.20 -6.23 -0.85
CA THR A 59 8.28 -5.50 0.02
C THR A 59 6.82 -5.89 -0.21
N ALA A 60 6.49 -6.92 -0.97
CA ALA A 60 5.11 -7.27 -1.27
C ALA A 60 4.96 -8.79 -1.35
N PRO A 61 4.28 -9.43 -0.37
CA PRO A 61 4.32 -10.88 -0.24
C PRO A 61 3.75 -11.62 -1.46
N GLY A 62 4.43 -12.69 -1.88
CA GLY A 62 4.02 -13.50 -3.00
C GLY A 62 4.16 -15.00 -2.76
N GLN A 63 4.30 -15.73 -3.86
CA GLN A 63 4.57 -17.16 -3.82
C GLN A 63 5.82 -17.44 -4.64
N PRO A 64 6.55 -18.54 -4.34
CA PRO A 64 7.66 -18.95 -5.16
C PRO A 64 7.26 -19.18 -6.63
N SER A 65 8.11 -18.75 -7.54
CA SER A 65 7.93 -18.89 -8.99
C SER A 65 9.22 -19.36 -9.66
N GLU A 66 9.10 -20.20 -10.69
CA GLU A 66 10.25 -20.61 -11.50
C GLU A 66 10.81 -19.45 -12.36
N LYS A 67 10.02 -18.40 -12.54
CA LYS A 67 10.47 -17.19 -13.23
C LYS A 67 11.02 -16.21 -12.20
N PRO A 68 12.30 -15.84 -12.28
CA PRO A 68 12.91 -14.90 -11.34
C PRO A 68 12.10 -13.60 -11.19
N GLU A 69 11.55 -13.06 -12.28
CA GLU A 69 10.78 -11.80 -12.27
C GLU A 69 9.37 -11.90 -11.65
N GLU A 70 8.92 -13.10 -11.30
CA GLU A 70 7.63 -13.35 -10.63
C GLU A 70 7.83 -14.01 -9.25
N ASN A 71 9.06 -14.35 -8.86
CA ASN A 71 9.36 -15.01 -7.60
C ASN A 71 9.12 -14.03 -6.44
N GLY A 72 8.28 -14.40 -5.47
CA GLY A 72 7.94 -13.53 -4.33
C GLY A 72 6.98 -12.39 -4.63
N CYS A 73 6.50 -12.27 -5.88
CA CYS A 73 5.56 -11.21 -6.24
C CYS A 73 4.08 -11.63 -6.09
N PRO A 74 3.18 -10.76 -5.58
CA PRO A 74 1.74 -10.97 -5.62
C PRO A 74 1.24 -10.99 -7.05
N LYS A 75 0.11 -11.66 -7.32
CA LYS A 75 -0.37 -11.85 -8.69
C LYS A 75 -1.11 -10.63 -9.24
N SER A 76 -1.66 -9.81 -8.35
CA SER A 76 -2.63 -8.76 -8.66
C SER A 76 -2.23 -7.39 -8.11
N VAL A 77 -1.08 -7.26 -7.44
CA VAL A 77 -0.64 -6.02 -6.79
C VAL A 77 0.80 -5.70 -7.15
N ARG A 78 1.14 -4.41 -7.27
CA ARG A 78 2.53 -3.92 -7.37
C ARG A 78 2.68 -2.65 -6.55
N VAL A 79 3.74 -2.56 -5.75
CA VAL A 79 4.11 -1.31 -5.07
C VAL A 79 4.92 -0.47 -6.04
N ASP A 80 4.43 0.74 -6.33
CA ASP A 80 5.16 1.74 -7.11
C ASP A 80 5.53 2.89 -6.17
N GLU A 81 6.71 2.78 -5.56
CA GLU A 81 7.24 3.78 -4.64
C GLU A 81 7.47 5.14 -5.31
N ALA A 82 7.82 5.13 -6.60
CA ALA A 82 8.08 6.36 -7.33
C ALA A 82 6.81 7.21 -7.42
N SER A 83 5.67 6.58 -7.73
CA SER A 83 4.35 7.26 -7.77
C SER A 83 3.59 7.24 -6.44
N GLY A 84 4.10 6.55 -5.42
CA GLY A 84 3.42 6.35 -4.13
C GLY A 84 2.07 5.65 -4.30
N GLN A 85 2.03 4.54 -5.02
CA GLN A 85 0.77 3.85 -5.31
C GLN A 85 0.92 2.33 -5.12
N ILE A 86 -0.08 1.72 -4.48
CA ILE A 86 -0.25 0.27 -4.53
C ILE A 86 -1.17 -0.02 -5.72
N LYS A 87 -0.55 -0.39 -6.85
CA LYS A 87 -1.25 -0.62 -8.11
C LYS A 87 -1.90 -2.00 -8.09
N ILE A 88 -3.22 -2.02 -8.25
CA ILE A 88 -3.94 -3.26 -8.51
C ILE A 88 -3.95 -3.56 -10.01
N LEU A 89 -3.53 -4.76 -10.40
CA LEU A 89 -3.58 -5.29 -11.77
C LEU A 89 -4.97 -5.88 -12.10
N GLN A 90 -5.74 -6.20 -11.06
CA GLN A 90 -7.11 -6.66 -11.15
C GLN A 90 -8.08 -5.66 -10.53
N ARG A 91 -9.28 -5.58 -11.07
CA ARG A 91 -10.28 -4.60 -10.62
C ARG A 91 -11.01 -5.09 -9.38
N VAL A 92 -11.31 -4.15 -8.48
CA VAL A 92 -12.31 -4.35 -7.44
C VAL A 92 -13.69 -4.18 -8.06
N GLU A 93 -14.49 -5.24 -8.03
CA GLU A 93 -15.78 -5.35 -8.68
C GLU A 93 -16.89 -5.27 -7.63
N PHE A 94 -17.96 -4.56 -7.98
CA PHE A 94 -19.09 -4.30 -7.08
C PHE A 94 -20.38 -4.76 -7.73
N ALA A 95 -21.36 -5.17 -6.91
CA ALA A 95 -22.71 -5.39 -7.39
C ALA A 95 -23.26 -4.12 -8.06
N THR A 96 -24.07 -4.28 -9.11
CA THR A 96 -24.55 -3.18 -9.95
C THR A 96 -25.20 -2.07 -9.13
N SER A 97 -24.71 -0.83 -9.29
CA SER A 97 -25.16 0.37 -8.56
C SER A 97 -25.10 0.26 -7.03
N LYS A 98 -24.28 -0.66 -6.51
CA LYS A 98 -24.06 -0.89 -5.08
C LYS A 98 -22.57 -0.77 -4.73
N ASP A 99 -22.33 -0.79 -3.43
CA ASP A 99 -21.07 -0.79 -2.68
C ASP A 99 -20.74 -2.17 -2.09
N VAL A 100 -21.46 -3.21 -2.52
CA VAL A 100 -21.20 -4.61 -2.15
C VAL A 100 -20.09 -5.14 -3.03
N ILE A 101 -18.93 -5.41 -2.44
CA ILE A 101 -17.77 -6.04 -3.10
C ILE A 101 -18.14 -7.46 -3.53
N LEU A 102 -17.83 -7.82 -4.77
CA LEU A 102 -18.06 -9.17 -5.29
C LEU A 102 -16.94 -10.10 -4.83
N LYS A 103 -17.28 -11.36 -4.55
CA LYS A 103 -16.34 -12.38 -4.05
C LYS A 103 -15.08 -12.54 -4.93
N GLN A 104 -15.20 -12.34 -6.24
CA GLN A 104 -14.08 -12.42 -7.18
C GLN A 104 -12.99 -11.37 -6.92
N SER A 105 -13.29 -10.31 -6.16
CA SER A 105 -12.32 -9.27 -5.78
C SER A 105 -11.69 -9.52 -4.42
N ASN A 106 -12.04 -10.61 -3.73
CA ASN A 106 -11.43 -10.92 -2.44
C ASN A 106 -9.92 -11.17 -2.60
N ASP A 107 -9.50 -11.91 -3.63
CA ASP A 107 -8.10 -12.29 -3.81
C ASP A 107 -7.20 -11.04 -3.97
N VAL A 108 -7.61 -10.07 -4.81
CA VAL A 108 -6.87 -8.81 -4.95
C VAL A 108 -6.87 -7.99 -3.66
N LEU A 109 -7.95 -8.01 -2.87
CA LEU A 109 -7.99 -7.28 -1.60
C LEU A 109 -7.16 -7.96 -0.51
N VAL A 110 -7.06 -9.29 -0.51
CA VAL A 110 -6.15 -10.06 0.36
C VAL A 110 -4.71 -9.65 0.05
N GLU A 111 -4.32 -9.64 -1.22
CA GLU A 111 -2.98 -9.21 -1.62
C GLU A 111 -2.71 -7.76 -1.23
N VAL A 112 -3.67 -6.83 -1.46
CA VAL A 112 -3.50 -5.42 -1.01
C VAL A 112 -3.33 -5.34 0.50
N GLY A 113 -4.14 -6.06 1.27
CA GLY A 113 -4.02 -6.10 2.73
C GLY A 113 -2.67 -6.66 3.18
N ALA A 114 -2.21 -7.77 2.60
CA ALA A 114 -0.92 -8.37 2.90
C ALA A 114 0.24 -7.42 2.58
N THR A 115 0.22 -6.78 1.40
CA THR A 115 1.21 -5.75 1.04
C THR A 115 1.21 -4.62 2.05
N ILE A 116 0.04 -4.09 2.45
CA ILE A 116 -0.01 -3.04 3.47
C ILE A 116 0.57 -3.57 4.80
N ALA A 117 0.23 -4.78 5.22
CA ALA A 117 0.69 -5.35 6.48
C ALA A 117 2.22 -5.55 6.53
N ALA A 118 2.82 -6.09 5.47
CA ALA A 118 4.26 -6.30 5.33
C ALA A 118 5.03 -4.97 5.35
N ASN A 119 4.50 -3.93 4.70
CA ASN A 119 5.16 -2.62 4.67
C ASN A 119 4.85 -1.77 5.91
N LYS A 120 5.56 -1.96 7.02
CA LYS A 120 5.37 -1.14 8.24
C LYS A 120 5.80 0.33 8.04
N GLN A 121 6.75 0.57 7.14
CA GLN A 121 7.18 1.91 6.73
C GLN A 121 6.06 2.70 6.05
N ILE A 122 5.09 2.03 5.41
CA ILE A 122 3.88 2.67 4.86
C ILE A 122 2.91 2.98 6.01
N LYS A 123 3.04 4.16 6.60
CA LYS A 123 2.23 4.58 7.75
C LYS A 123 0.78 4.86 7.39
N ARG A 124 0.50 5.33 6.17
CA ARG A 124 -0.87 5.69 5.76
C ARG A 124 -1.16 5.52 4.28
N ILE A 125 -2.29 4.88 3.98
CA ILE A 125 -2.84 4.65 2.64
C ILE A 125 -4.18 5.35 2.47
N ARG A 126 -4.39 6.00 1.32
CA ARG A 126 -5.67 6.53 0.87
C ARG A 126 -6.33 5.59 -0.13
N VAL A 127 -7.55 5.17 0.20
CA VAL A 127 -8.45 4.40 -0.67
C VAL A 127 -9.37 5.37 -1.41
N GLU A 128 -9.29 5.44 -2.73
CA GLU A 128 -10.13 6.31 -3.55
C GLU A 128 -11.14 5.52 -4.37
N GLY A 129 -12.41 5.91 -4.30
CA GLY A 129 -13.45 5.39 -5.18
C GLY A 129 -13.70 6.33 -6.36
N HIS A 130 -13.88 5.77 -7.56
CA HIS A 130 -14.14 6.51 -8.79
C HIS A 130 -15.33 5.91 -9.57
N THR A 131 -16.06 6.74 -10.31
CA THR A 131 -17.15 6.33 -11.21
C THR A 131 -16.91 6.81 -12.64
N ASP A 132 -17.76 6.36 -13.57
CA ASP A 132 -17.88 6.97 -14.88
C ASP A 132 -18.86 8.17 -14.86
N ASP A 133 -19.04 8.81 -16.01
CA ASP A 133 -19.96 9.94 -16.24
C ASP A 133 -21.44 9.55 -16.33
N ARG A 134 -21.79 8.28 -16.08
CA ARG A 134 -23.16 7.83 -16.23
C ARG A 134 -23.94 8.04 -14.95
N GLY A 135 -24.89 8.97 -15.01
CA GLY A 135 -25.85 9.17 -13.94
C GLY A 135 -25.89 10.63 -13.54
N ASN A 136 -25.97 10.88 -12.24
CA ASN A 136 -25.97 12.21 -11.69
C ASN A 136 -24.75 12.36 -10.79
N ASP A 137 -24.06 13.48 -10.91
CA ASP A 137 -22.76 13.76 -10.27
C ASP A 137 -22.83 13.54 -8.76
N ALA A 138 -23.90 14.01 -8.10
CA ALA A 138 -24.09 13.82 -6.66
C ALA A 138 -24.29 12.34 -6.27
N LYS A 139 -24.98 11.56 -7.12
CA LYS A 139 -25.12 10.11 -6.92
C LYS A 139 -23.81 9.37 -7.19
N ASN A 140 -23.04 9.82 -8.17
CA ASN A 140 -21.73 9.27 -8.50
C ASN A 140 -20.74 9.55 -7.37
N MET A 141 -20.76 10.76 -6.82
CA MET A 141 -20.01 11.13 -5.62
C MET A 141 -20.40 10.23 -4.43
N ASP A 142 -21.69 10.13 -4.08
CA ASP A 142 -22.14 9.24 -2.99
C ASP A 142 -21.72 7.77 -3.20
N LEU A 143 -21.93 7.23 -4.41
CA LEU A 143 -21.58 5.85 -4.74
C LEU A 143 -20.07 5.61 -4.60
N SER A 144 -19.26 6.53 -5.10
CA SER A 144 -17.80 6.44 -4.98
C SER A 144 -17.35 6.44 -3.53
N LYS A 145 -17.95 7.29 -2.68
CA LYS A 145 -17.68 7.33 -1.25
C LYS A 145 -18.02 6.01 -0.57
N ARG A 146 -19.23 5.50 -0.81
CA ARG A 146 -19.66 4.23 -0.22
C ARG A 146 -18.77 3.06 -0.63
N ARG A 147 -18.33 3.01 -1.90
CA ARG A 147 -17.39 1.99 -2.38
C ARG A 147 -16.02 2.09 -1.73
N ALA A 148 -15.45 3.29 -1.65
CA ALA A 148 -14.17 3.50 -0.95
C ALA A 148 -14.27 3.08 0.52
N ARG A 149 -15.36 3.44 1.20
CA ARG A 149 -15.63 2.99 2.57
C ARG A 149 -15.76 1.47 2.67
N SER A 150 -16.46 0.80 1.76
CA SER A 150 -16.57 -0.66 1.76
C SER A 150 -15.21 -1.34 1.63
N VAL A 151 -14.32 -0.81 0.78
CA VAL A 151 -12.96 -1.36 0.60
C VAL A 151 -12.11 -1.10 1.84
N ALA A 152 -12.09 0.13 2.36
CA ALA A 152 -11.37 0.44 3.59
C ALA A 152 -11.88 -0.41 4.76
N LYS A 153 -13.20 -0.58 4.90
CA LYS A 153 -13.79 -1.46 5.90
C LYS A 153 -13.36 -2.91 5.72
N TRP A 154 -13.37 -3.43 4.50
CA TRP A 154 -12.91 -4.79 4.22
C TRP A 154 -11.45 -4.99 4.67
N LEU A 155 -10.58 -4.02 4.41
CA LEU A 155 -9.18 -4.05 4.85
C LEU A 155 -9.06 -4.00 6.38
N MET A 156 -9.85 -3.14 7.05
CA MET A 156 -9.89 -3.09 8.51
C MET A 156 -10.37 -4.40 9.14
N ASP A 157 -11.44 -4.97 8.60
CA ASP A 157 -11.98 -6.26 9.04
C ASP A 157 -10.98 -7.42 8.79
N SER A 158 -10.00 -7.20 7.90
CA SER A 158 -8.90 -8.14 7.60
C SER A 158 -7.63 -7.88 8.43
N GLY A 159 -7.65 -6.91 9.34
CA GLY A 159 -6.57 -6.66 10.30
C GLY A 159 -5.74 -5.40 10.06
N ILE A 160 -6.03 -4.60 9.03
CA ILE A 160 -5.34 -3.32 8.81
C ILE A 160 -5.87 -2.28 9.80
N ALA A 161 -4.97 -1.67 10.57
CA ALA A 161 -5.35 -0.69 11.57
C ALA A 161 -6.03 0.55 10.92
N ALA A 162 -7.09 1.06 11.54
CA ALA A 162 -7.91 2.13 10.99
C ALA A 162 -7.10 3.41 10.75
N GLU A 163 -6.12 3.70 11.61
CA GLU A 163 -5.20 4.83 11.50
C GLU A 163 -4.29 4.78 10.27
N ARG A 164 -4.06 3.59 9.70
CA ARG A 164 -3.29 3.41 8.46
C ARG A 164 -4.13 3.67 7.22
N LEU A 165 -5.43 3.91 7.35
CA LEU A 165 -6.35 4.06 6.23
C LEU A 165 -7.06 5.41 6.27
N GLU A 166 -7.18 6.02 5.10
CA GLU A 166 -8.15 7.07 4.83
C GLU A 166 -8.93 6.73 3.56
N ALA A 167 -10.15 7.24 3.44
CA ALA A 167 -10.99 6.94 2.29
C ALA A 167 -11.59 8.21 1.68
N TYR A 168 -11.64 8.25 0.35
CA TYR A 168 -12.13 9.38 -0.43
C TYR A 168 -13.04 8.91 -1.55
N GLY A 169 -14.10 9.67 -1.82
CA GLY A 169 -14.92 9.49 -3.00
C GLY A 169 -14.65 10.61 -3.99
N CYS A 170 -14.36 10.25 -5.24
CA CYS A 170 -14.00 11.20 -6.29
C CYS A 170 -15.11 11.37 -7.34
N GLY A 171 -16.19 10.59 -7.26
CA GLY A 171 -17.24 10.55 -8.28
C GLY A 171 -16.64 10.37 -9.67
N GLU A 172 -17.07 11.20 -10.60
CA GLU A 172 -16.57 11.24 -11.99
C GLU A 172 -15.53 12.35 -12.25
N ASN A 173 -15.09 13.05 -11.20
CA ASN A 173 -14.28 14.27 -11.32
C ASN A 173 -12.82 14.00 -11.72
N VAL A 174 -12.33 12.78 -11.48
CA VAL A 174 -10.94 12.37 -11.75
C VAL A 174 -10.93 11.17 -12.73
N PRO A 175 -11.32 11.39 -14.00
CA PRO A 175 -11.33 10.34 -15.00
C PRO A 175 -9.89 9.94 -15.38
N LEU A 176 -9.64 8.64 -15.41
CA LEU A 176 -8.38 8.07 -15.92
C LEU A 176 -8.38 8.06 -17.46
N GLU A 177 -9.54 7.81 -18.05
CA GLU A 177 -9.75 7.63 -19.48
C GLU A 177 -10.97 8.42 -19.97
N SER A 178 -11.09 8.57 -21.29
CA SER A 178 -12.24 9.24 -21.88
C SER A 178 -13.56 8.52 -21.55
N ASN A 179 -14.50 9.26 -20.96
CA ASN A 179 -15.86 8.79 -20.72
C ASN A 179 -16.70 8.61 -21.99
N THR A 180 -16.20 8.97 -23.18
CA THR A 180 -16.96 8.80 -24.43
C THR A 180 -17.07 7.33 -24.87
N THR A 181 -16.15 6.46 -24.43
CA THR A 181 -16.11 5.05 -24.83
C THR A 181 -16.57 4.11 -23.71
N ASN A 182 -17.08 2.92 -24.06
CA ASN A 182 -17.40 1.91 -23.05
C ASN A 182 -16.16 1.45 -22.28
N ALA A 183 -15.02 1.34 -22.96
CA ALA A 183 -13.75 0.94 -22.37
C ALA A 183 -13.25 1.98 -21.37
N GLY A 184 -13.26 3.26 -21.73
CA GLY A 184 -12.84 4.35 -20.84
C GLY A 184 -13.77 4.51 -19.63
N ARG A 185 -15.09 4.43 -19.81
CA ARG A 185 -16.02 4.37 -18.66
C ARG A 185 -15.73 3.19 -17.73
N GLN A 186 -15.44 2.01 -18.30
CA GLN A 186 -15.08 0.84 -17.51
C GLN A 186 -13.75 1.02 -16.77
N ALA A 187 -12.78 1.74 -17.35
CA ALA A 187 -11.53 2.10 -16.67
C ALA A 187 -11.77 3.11 -15.54
N ASN A 188 -12.66 4.09 -15.73
CA ASN A 188 -12.98 5.10 -14.72
C ASN A 188 -13.70 4.54 -13.49
N ARG A 189 -14.51 3.47 -13.65
CA ARG A 189 -15.10 2.72 -12.54
C ARG A 189 -14.04 1.87 -11.85
N ARG A 190 -13.30 2.47 -10.92
CA ARG A 190 -12.13 1.85 -10.26
C ARG A 190 -12.01 2.25 -8.79
N VAL A 191 -11.12 1.53 -8.12
CA VAL A 191 -10.60 1.87 -6.79
C VAL A 191 -9.10 2.03 -6.91
N GLU A 192 -8.54 3.05 -6.27
CA GLU A 192 -7.09 3.29 -6.22
C GLU A 192 -6.60 3.31 -4.77
N PHE A 193 -5.33 2.94 -4.59
CA PHE A 193 -4.65 2.94 -3.28
C PHE A 193 -3.39 3.80 -3.39
N HIS A 194 -3.37 4.93 -2.69
CA HIS A 194 -2.25 5.88 -2.72
C HIS A 194 -1.53 5.87 -1.38
N ILE A 195 -0.21 5.83 -1.41
CA ILE A 195 0.64 6.00 -0.25
C ILE A 195 0.67 7.49 0.10
N VAL A 196 0.26 7.83 1.32
CA VAL A 196 0.19 9.21 1.83
C VAL A 196 1.32 9.47 2.82
N ASP A 197 1.71 8.45 3.58
CA ASP A 197 2.84 8.48 4.48
C ASP A 197 3.63 7.17 4.34
N PRO A 198 4.90 7.21 3.92
CA PRO A 198 5.67 8.41 3.56
C PRO A 198 5.10 9.10 2.31
N ALA A 199 5.28 10.42 2.23
CA ALA A 199 4.85 11.16 1.05
C ALA A 199 5.67 10.70 -0.18
N PRO A 200 5.03 10.47 -1.35
CA PRO A 200 5.73 10.02 -2.55
C PRO A 200 6.83 11.00 -2.98
N LYS A 201 7.94 10.44 -3.50
CA LYS A 201 9.07 11.21 -4.04
C LYS A 201 8.65 12.10 -5.22
N SER A 202 7.62 11.71 -5.99
CA SER A 202 7.11 12.47 -7.13
C SER A 202 5.80 13.23 -6.87
N GLY A 203 5.85 14.21 -5.96
CA GLY A 203 4.78 15.18 -5.75
C GLY A 203 3.54 14.63 -5.04
N VAL A 204 2.92 15.47 -4.21
CA VAL A 204 1.66 15.14 -3.52
C VAL A 204 0.58 14.95 -4.58
N ARG A 205 0.05 13.73 -4.74
CA ARG A 205 -1.15 13.51 -5.56
C ARG A 205 -2.30 14.31 -4.95
N SER A 206 -2.68 15.37 -5.66
CA SER A 206 -3.76 16.26 -5.27
C SER A 206 -5.05 15.48 -5.05
N THR A 207 -5.78 15.81 -3.99
CA THR A 207 -7.14 15.32 -3.74
C THR A 207 -8.20 16.20 -4.43
N ASP A 208 -7.79 17.07 -5.36
CA ASP A 208 -8.71 17.91 -6.12
C ASP A 208 -9.80 17.08 -6.81
N GLY A 209 -11.06 17.39 -6.49
CA GLY A 209 -12.23 16.68 -7.01
C GLY A 209 -12.66 15.47 -6.18
N CYS A 210 -11.92 15.12 -5.12
CA CYS A 210 -12.27 14.07 -4.18
C CYS A 210 -12.68 14.63 -2.81
N GLU A 211 -13.61 13.94 -2.15
CA GLU A 211 -14.13 14.33 -0.84
C GLU A 211 -13.81 13.26 0.21
N PRO A 212 -13.24 13.64 1.38
CA PRO A 212 -12.88 12.70 2.43
C PRO A 212 -14.11 12.03 3.05
N ILE A 213 -13.88 10.87 3.65
CA ILE A 213 -14.90 10.04 4.26
C ILE A 213 -14.42 9.62 5.64
N GLU A 214 -15.26 9.82 6.65
CA GLU A 214 -15.02 9.22 7.96
C GLU A 214 -15.19 7.69 7.89
N LEU A 215 -14.14 6.99 8.31
CA LEU A 215 -14.16 5.56 8.61
C LEU A 215 -14.63 5.40 10.06
N GLN A 216 -15.75 4.69 10.24
CA GLN A 216 -16.32 4.38 11.55
C GLN A 216 -15.94 2.98 11.98
#